data_AF-A0A524NHP4-F1
#
_entry.id   AF-A0A524NHP4-F1
#
_cell.length_a   1.000
_cell.length_b   1.000
_cell.length_c   1.000
_cell.angle_alpha   90.00
_cell.angle_beta   90.00
_cell.angle_gamma   90.00
#
_symmetry.space_group_name_H-M   'P 1'
#
loop_
_entity.id
_entity.type
_entity.pdbx_description
1 polymer ?
#
loop_
_entity_poly.entity_id
_entity_poly.type
_entity_poly.pdbx_seq_one_letter_code
_entity_poly.pdbx_strand_id
1 'polypeptide(L)'
;MTDEGSISGVGRACPNCGLLIRAKALQCVHCREWIRDERAAPPQPTSASPENGSDAGPAVSGPRAAYSRGQLPVHLVTLWVLTLGAYSFYWFYRNWRDLAEITDDEIHPGLRTLGLVVPFLNIYLAYQHFRLVGELTAADGDRLGYDPGVLTALFFSLVAVGNLFALWPVSLLAALVTVPVQSALNRIWARREDGLPVRESFEMYEVAIMMAGLLLTLGGLAAM
;
A
#
# COMPACT_ATOMS: atom_id res chain seq x y z
N MET A 1 -16.68 -25.97 43.22
CA MET A 1 -15.55 -26.04 42.25
C MET A 1 -15.31 -24.61 41.82
N THR A 2 -14.31 -23.98 42.45
CA THR A 2 -13.51 -22.80 42.03
C THR A 2 -14.03 -21.92 40.89
N ASP A 3 -13.93 -20.60 40.91
CA ASP A 3 -13.62 -19.59 41.91
C ASP A 3 -13.88 -18.27 41.18
N GLU A 4 -14.23 -17.23 41.92
CA GLU A 4 -14.56 -15.91 41.39
C GLU A 4 -13.32 -15.27 40.74
N GLY A 5 -13.46 -14.79 39.50
CA GLY A 5 -12.37 -14.18 38.73
C GLY A 5 -12.77 -12.88 38.04
N SER A 6 -13.59 -12.07 38.72
CA SER A 6 -13.83 -10.67 38.36
C SER A 6 -12.52 -9.88 38.46
N ILE A 7 -11.81 -9.75 37.33
CA ILE A 7 -10.76 -8.74 37.20
C ILE A 7 -11.40 -7.52 36.56
N SER A 8 -12.08 -6.73 37.40
CA SER A 8 -12.25 -5.29 37.19
C SER A 8 -10.87 -4.66 37.12
N GLY A 9 -10.26 -4.71 35.94
CA GLY A 9 -8.97 -4.10 35.66
C GLY A 9 -9.12 -2.59 35.71
N VAL A 10 -8.64 -1.99 36.79
CA VAL A 10 -8.52 -0.53 36.95
C VAL A 10 -7.90 0.04 35.67
N GLY A 11 -8.66 0.81 34.91
CA GLY A 11 -8.16 1.46 33.70
C GLY A 11 -7.15 2.54 34.06
N ARG A 12 -6.13 2.74 33.22
CA ARG A 12 -5.25 3.92 33.31
C ARG A 12 -5.58 4.87 32.16
N ALA A 13 -5.32 6.16 32.32
CA ALA A 13 -5.40 7.08 31.19
C ALA A 13 -4.18 6.86 30.26
N CYS A 14 -4.42 6.92 28.95
CA CYS A 14 -3.34 6.91 27.98
C CYS A 14 -2.53 8.21 28.09
N PRO A 15 -1.20 8.17 28.19
CA PRO A 15 -0.38 9.38 28.33
C PRO A 15 -0.37 10.26 27.07
N ASN A 16 -0.77 9.74 25.91
CA ASN A 16 -0.76 10.49 24.65
C ASN A 16 -2.13 11.12 24.33
N CYS A 17 -3.24 10.39 24.54
CA CYS A 17 -4.59 10.88 24.18
C CYS A 17 -5.54 11.09 25.36
N GLY A 18 -5.14 10.77 26.60
CA GLY A 18 -5.95 10.97 27.80
C GLY A 18 -7.13 10.01 28.01
N LEU A 19 -7.46 9.17 27.01
CA LEU A 19 -8.57 8.21 27.10
C LEU A 19 -8.25 7.00 27.99
N LEU A 20 -9.28 6.44 28.63
CA LEU A 20 -9.15 5.27 29.49
C LEU A 20 -8.80 4.01 28.70
N ILE A 21 -7.74 3.33 29.11
CA ILE A 21 -7.24 2.09 28.54
C ILE A 21 -7.06 1.03 29.63
N ARG A 22 -6.92 -0.24 29.23
CA ARG A 22 -6.60 -1.32 30.18
C ARG A 22 -5.23 -1.06 30.82
N ALA A 23 -5.08 -1.32 32.12
CA ALA A 23 -3.83 -1.09 32.87
C ALA A 23 -2.58 -1.67 32.19
N LYS A 24 -2.69 -2.87 31.61
CA LYS A 24 -1.59 -3.59 30.93
C LYS A 24 -1.60 -3.44 29.40
N ALA A 25 -2.33 -2.45 28.86
CA ALA A 25 -2.31 -2.22 27.42
C ALA A 25 -0.93 -1.69 27.00
N LEU A 26 -0.26 -2.44 26.10
CA LEU A 26 0.99 -2.07 25.44
C LEU A 26 0.76 -1.05 24.31
N GLN A 27 -0.47 -0.99 23.79
CA GLN A 27 -0.87 -0.07 22.73
C GLN A 27 -2.26 0.49 23.03
N CYS A 28 -2.45 1.78 22.81
CA CYS A 28 -3.75 2.43 22.99
C CYS A 28 -4.69 2.10 21.82
N VAL A 29 -5.90 1.61 22.10
CA VAL A 29 -6.89 1.29 21.05
C VAL A 29 -7.39 2.55 20.32
N HIS A 30 -7.36 3.70 21.00
CA HIS A 30 -7.89 4.96 20.46
C HIS A 30 -6.88 5.70 19.58
N CYS A 31 -5.65 5.92 20.05
CA CYS A 31 -4.63 6.65 19.30
C CYS A 31 -3.57 5.77 18.63
N ARG A 32 -3.61 4.44 18.84
CA ARG A 32 -2.65 3.45 18.32
C ARG A 32 -1.19 3.66 18.71
N GLU A 33 -0.90 4.59 19.63
CA GLU A 33 0.44 4.79 20.17
C GLU A 33 0.83 3.67 21.14
N TRP A 34 2.09 3.25 21.08
CA TRP A 34 2.68 2.27 22.00
C TRP A 34 3.05 2.94 23.32
N ILE A 35 2.67 2.32 24.43
CA ILE A 35 2.90 2.87 25.76
C ILE A 35 4.17 2.24 26.32
N ARG A 36 5.25 3.00 26.34
CA ARG A 36 6.52 2.57 26.94
C ARG A 36 6.31 2.34 28.45
N ASP A 37 6.56 1.11 28.90
CA ASP A 37 6.66 0.81 30.32
C ASP A 37 8.00 1.34 30.84
N GLU A 38 7.96 2.52 31.46
CA GLU A 38 9.12 3.16 32.11
C GLU A 38 9.76 2.27 33.19
N ARG A 39 9.02 1.28 33.69
CA ARG A 39 9.49 0.29 34.68
C ARG A 39 10.46 -0.76 34.11
N ALA A 40 10.64 -0.83 32.80
CA ALA A 40 11.55 -1.78 32.14
C ALA A 40 12.92 -1.19 31.76
N ALA A 41 13.17 0.10 32.04
CA ALA A 41 14.47 0.70 31.78
C ALA A 41 15.48 0.28 32.86
N PRO A 42 16.63 -0.33 32.50
CA PRO A 42 17.72 -0.54 33.45
C PRO A 42 18.22 0.82 33.96
N PRO A 43 18.67 0.92 35.22
CA PRO A 43 19.27 2.16 35.73
C PRO A 43 20.48 2.53 34.86
N GLN A 44 20.51 3.76 34.36
CA GLN A 44 21.65 4.25 33.57
C GLN A 44 22.90 4.36 34.45
N PRO A 45 24.03 3.76 34.06
CA PRO A 45 25.30 3.99 34.74
C PRO A 45 25.91 5.33 34.32
N THR A 46 26.39 6.04 35.33
CA THR A 46 27.02 7.36 35.31
C THR A 46 28.33 7.34 34.50
N SER A 47 28.43 8.30 33.57
CA SER A 47 29.64 8.90 32.95
C SER A 47 31.01 8.23 33.13
N ALA A 48 31.58 7.72 32.03
CA ALA A 48 33.00 7.84 31.69
C ALA A 48 33.22 7.57 30.19
N SER A 49 34.00 8.43 29.54
CA SER A 49 34.54 8.31 28.16
C SER A 49 36.08 8.32 28.30
N PRO A 50 36.92 7.93 27.31
CA PRO A 50 36.72 7.35 25.96
C PRO A 50 37.25 5.88 25.93
N GLU A 51 37.33 5.05 24.86
CA GLU A 51 38.19 5.11 23.65
C GLU A 51 37.81 3.96 22.65
N ASN A 52 38.02 4.22 21.34
CA ASN A 52 38.29 3.28 20.22
C ASN A 52 37.23 2.28 19.67
N GLY A 53 36.69 2.62 18.48
CA GLY A 53 37.19 2.04 17.21
C GLY A 53 36.65 0.68 16.73
N SER A 54 35.64 0.75 15.84
CA SER A 54 35.35 -0.11 14.68
C SER A 54 35.15 -1.63 14.88
N ASP A 55 33.89 -2.05 14.94
CA ASP A 55 33.24 -2.90 13.91
C ASP A 55 31.93 -3.48 14.46
N ALA A 56 30.85 -2.73 14.29
CA ALA A 56 29.50 -3.27 14.35
C ALA A 56 28.69 -2.57 13.27
N GLY A 57 28.34 -3.31 12.21
CA GLY A 57 27.46 -2.83 11.16
C GLY A 57 26.18 -2.23 11.75
N PRO A 58 25.55 -1.24 11.09
CA PRO A 58 24.43 -0.54 11.68
C PRO A 58 23.29 -1.53 11.88
N ALA A 59 23.06 -1.90 13.14
CA ALA A 59 21.81 -2.48 13.60
C ALA A 59 20.72 -1.43 13.40
N VAL A 60 20.16 -1.38 12.19
CA VAL A 60 18.94 -0.60 11.91
C VAL A 60 17.76 -1.40 12.45
N SER A 61 17.54 -1.29 13.75
CA SER A 61 16.27 -1.62 14.40
C SER A 61 15.69 -0.35 15.02
N GLY A 62 15.57 0.70 14.21
CA GLY A 62 14.67 1.81 14.48
C GLY A 62 13.21 1.41 14.24
N PRO A 63 12.22 2.10 14.83
CA PRO A 63 10.81 1.93 14.46
C PRO A 63 10.67 2.09 12.95
N ARG A 64 10.06 1.12 12.24
CA ARG A 64 9.73 1.30 10.82
C ARG A 64 8.93 2.59 10.71
N ALA A 65 9.46 3.59 10.01
CA ALA A 65 8.76 4.85 9.79
C ALA A 65 7.36 4.52 9.26
N ALA A 66 6.33 5.09 9.88
CA ALA A 66 4.97 4.98 9.37
C ALA A 66 4.94 5.73 8.03
N TYR A 67 4.68 5.00 6.94
CA TYR A 67 4.53 5.57 5.61
C TYR A 67 3.04 5.65 5.24
N SER A 68 2.69 6.64 4.43
CA SER A 68 1.35 6.71 3.84
C SER A 68 1.10 5.53 2.88
N ARG A 69 -0.17 5.16 2.73
CA ARG A 69 -0.66 4.20 1.72
C ARG A 69 -0.54 4.71 0.27
N GLY A 70 -0.28 6.01 0.10
CA GLY A 70 0.08 6.59 -1.19
C GLY A 70 1.27 5.87 -1.83
N GLN A 71 1.34 5.90 -3.16
CA GLN A 71 2.42 5.29 -3.93
C GLN A 71 2.86 6.24 -5.04
N LEU A 72 4.17 6.47 -5.18
CA LEU A 72 4.71 7.28 -6.28
C LEU A 72 4.31 6.69 -7.64
N PRO A 73 3.82 7.49 -8.61
CA PRO A 73 3.48 7.00 -9.94
C PRO A 73 4.67 6.35 -10.68
N VAL A 74 5.90 6.81 -10.42
CA VAL A 74 7.09 6.18 -11.01
C VAL A 74 7.28 4.75 -10.50
N HIS A 75 7.06 4.49 -9.19
CA HIS A 75 7.12 3.12 -8.66
C HIS A 75 6.07 2.22 -9.28
N LEU A 76 4.85 2.73 -9.49
CA LEU A 76 3.80 2.00 -10.19
C LEU A 76 4.25 1.57 -11.59
N VAL A 77 4.75 2.51 -12.40
CA VAL A 77 5.20 2.22 -13.76
C VAL A 77 6.41 1.27 -13.76
N THR A 78 7.39 1.49 -12.88
CA THR A 78 8.57 0.62 -12.77
C THR A 78 8.19 -0.81 -12.40
N LEU A 79 7.35 -1.00 -11.37
CA LEU A 79 6.90 -2.33 -10.96
C LEU A 79 6.07 -3.00 -12.04
N TRP A 80 5.20 -2.24 -12.73
CA TRP A 80 4.42 -2.75 -13.85
C TRP A 80 5.31 -3.28 -14.98
N VAL A 81 6.29 -2.50 -15.42
CA VAL A 81 7.19 -2.89 -16.52
C VAL A 81 8.08 -4.06 -16.12
N LEU A 82 8.71 -4.02 -14.93
CA LEU A 82 9.64 -5.06 -14.49
C LEU A 82 8.97 -6.39 -14.16
N THR A 83 7.66 -6.38 -13.89
CA THR A 83 6.86 -7.61 -13.69
C THR A 83 6.06 -8.00 -14.94
N LEU A 84 6.34 -7.40 -16.10
CA LEU A 84 5.62 -7.64 -17.36
C LEU A 84 4.10 -7.48 -17.25
N GLY A 85 3.66 -6.54 -16.43
CA GLY A 85 2.25 -6.28 -16.18
C GLY A 85 1.59 -7.16 -15.13
N ALA A 86 2.28 -8.16 -14.56
CA ALA A 86 1.72 -8.96 -13.47
C ALA A 86 1.40 -8.11 -12.23
N TYR A 87 2.19 -7.06 -11.98
CA TYR A 87 1.92 -6.11 -10.89
C TYR A 87 0.56 -5.41 -11.00
N SER A 88 -0.02 -5.29 -12.20
CA SER A 88 -1.34 -4.68 -12.38
C SER A 88 -2.43 -5.36 -11.54
N PHE A 89 -2.41 -6.69 -11.44
CA PHE A 89 -3.36 -7.44 -10.61
C PHE A 89 -3.19 -7.11 -9.13
N TYR A 90 -1.94 -7.05 -8.65
CA TYR A 90 -1.66 -6.66 -7.28
C TYR A 90 -2.08 -5.20 -7.01
N TRP A 91 -1.82 -4.29 -7.95
CA TRP A 91 -2.22 -2.89 -7.85
C TRP A 91 -3.74 -2.75 -7.73
N PHE A 92 -4.51 -3.43 -8.58
CA PHE A 92 -5.97 -3.47 -8.45
C PHE A 92 -6.41 -4.07 -7.13
N TYR A 93 -5.85 -5.21 -6.71
CA TYR A 93 -6.18 -5.85 -5.42
C TYR A 93 -5.97 -4.89 -4.25
N ARG A 94 -4.78 -4.27 -4.18
CA ARG A 94 -4.41 -3.32 -3.13
C ARG A 94 -5.40 -2.15 -3.10
N ASN A 95 -5.67 -1.54 -4.25
CA ASN A 95 -6.57 -0.40 -4.32
C ASN A 95 -8.02 -0.80 -4.00
N TRP A 96 -8.48 -2.00 -4.37
CA TRP A 96 -9.82 -2.47 -3.99
C TRP A 96 -9.97 -2.66 -2.49
N ARG A 97 -8.94 -3.21 -1.83
CA ARG A 97 -8.93 -3.35 -0.36
C ARG A 97 -8.98 -1.98 0.31
N ASP A 98 -8.15 -1.08 -0.18
CA ASP A 98 -8.05 0.30 0.26
C ASP A 98 -9.36 1.07 0.06
N LEU A 99 -10.05 0.88 -1.08
CA LEU A 99 -11.36 1.47 -1.35
C LEU A 99 -12.48 0.85 -0.50
N ALA A 100 -12.44 -0.45 -0.22
CA ALA A 100 -13.38 -1.11 0.68
C ALA A 100 -13.35 -0.48 2.08
N GLU A 101 -12.15 -0.17 2.59
CA GLU A 101 -11.98 0.53 3.86
C GLU A 101 -12.48 1.98 3.82
N ILE A 102 -12.47 2.62 2.65
CA ILE A 102 -12.91 4.01 2.46
C ILE A 102 -14.42 4.12 2.38
N THR A 103 -15.08 3.24 1.62
CA THR A 103 -16.51 3.35 1.30
C THR A 103 -17.42 2.62 2.28
N ASP A 104 -16.86 1.82 3.20
CA ASP A 104 -17.61 0.93 4.12
C ASP A 104 -18.57 -0.04 3.38
N ASP A 105 -18.36 -0.23 2.08
CA ASP A 105 -19.11 -1.17 1.26
C ASP A 105 -18.54 -2.58 1.39
N GLU A 106 -19.38 -3.59 1.14
CA GLU A 106 -18.98 -4.98 0.94
C GLU A 106 -18.24 -5.17 -0.40
N ILE A 107 -17.06 -4.56 -0.53
CA ILE A 107 -16.15 -4.78 -1.64
C ILE A 107 -15.24 -5.95 -1.27
N HIS A 108 -15.40 -7.10 -1.93
CA HIS A 108 -14.47 -8.23 -1.81
C HIS A 108 -13.27 -8.06 -2.76
N PRO A 109 -12.08 -7.65 -2.27
CA PRO A 109 -10.95 -7.28 -3.14
C PRO A 109 -10.40 -8.47 -3.92
N GLY A 110 -10.38 -9.65 -3.28
CA GLY A 110 -9.94 -10.90 -3.90
C GLY A 110 -10.84 -11.32 -5.06
N LEU A 111 -12.16 -11.28 -4.88
CA LEU A 111 -13.13 -11.65 -5.92
C LEU A 111 -13.07 -10.68 -7.11
N ARG A 112 -12.95 -9.38 -6.86
CA ARG A 112 -12.80 -8.39 -7.93
C ARG A 112 -11.50 -8.59 -8.70
N THR A 113 -10.40 -8.89 -8.01
CA THR A 113 -9.11 -9.15 -8.68
C THR A 113 -9.16 -10.42 -9.51
N LEU A 114 -9.78 -11.49 -9.01
CA LEU A 114 -10.00 -12.72 -9.78
C LEU A 114 -10.88 -12.46 -11.02
N GLY A 115 -11.89 -11.61 -10.88
CA GLY A 115 -12.74 -11.16 -11.98
C GLY A 115 -12.00 -10.41 -13.09
N LEU A 116 -10.78 -9.88 -12.84
CA LEU A 116 -9.96 -9.25 -13.88
C LEU A 116 -9.38 -10.25 -14.89
N VAL A 117 -9.37 -11.54 -14.57
CA VAL A 117 -8.96 -12.61 -15.50
C VAL A 117 -10.13 -13.02 -16.41
N VAL A 118 -11.36 -12.75 -15.99
CA VAL A 118 -12.57 -13.10 -16.75
C VAL A 118 -12.81 -12.05 -17.85
N PRO A 119 -12.88 -12.45 -19.14
CA PRO A 119 -13.14 -11.52 -20.22
C PRO A 119 -14.44 -10.73 -20.01
N PHE A 120 -14.45 -9.46 -20.44
CA PHE A 120 -15.53 -8.47 -20.30
C PHE A 120 -15.84 -8.05 -18.86
N LEU A 121 -15.88 -8.99 -17.91
CA LEU A 121 -15.97 -8.67 -16.49
C LEU A 121 -14.77 -7.82 -16.04
N ASN A 122 -13.58 -8.10 -16.58
CA ASN A 122 -12.39 -7.30 -16.34
C ASN A 122 -12.54 -5.83 -16.76
N ILE A 123 -13.17 -5.57 -17.92
CA ILE A 123 -13.46 -4.22 -18.42
C ILE A 123 -14.43 -3.52 -17.47
N TYR A 124 -15.51 -4.19 -17.09
CA TYR A 124 -16.50 -3.65 -16.16
C TYR A 124 -15.88 -3.30 -14.80
N LEU A 125 -15.09 -4.20 -14.22
CA LEU A 125 -14.46 -3.99 -12.92
C LEU A 125 -13.43 -2.86 -12.98
N ALA A 126 -12.60 -2.78 -14.02
CA ALA A 126 -11.68 -1.66 -14.19
C ALA A 126 -12.40 -0.32 -14.35
N TYR A 127 -13.49 -0.28 -15.13
CA TYR A 127 -14.35 0.91 -15.22
C TYR A 127 -14.93 1.31 -13.87
N GLN A 128 -15.50 0.35 -13.12
CA GLN A 128 -15.99 0.62 -11.78
C GLN A 128 -14.90 1.15 -10.85
N HIS A 129 -13.67 0.64 -10.98
CA HIS A 129 -12.52 1.11 -10.22
C HIS A 129 -12.22 2.59 -10.50
N PHE A 130 -12.03 2.93 -11.77
CA PHE A 130 -11.68 4.29 -12.18
C PHE A 130 -12.82 5.27 -11.87
N ARG A 131 -14.08 4.84 -12.04
CA ARG A 131 -15.25 5.64 -11.68
C ARG A 131 -15.29 5.93 -10.19
N LEU A 132 -15.12 4.90 -9.35
CA LEU A 132 -15.19 5.06 -7.89
C LEU A 132 -14.10 5.99 -7.35
N VAL A 133 -12.86 5.85 -7.83
CA VAL A 133 -11.77 6.79 -7.47
C VAL A 133 -12.11 8.20 -7.91
N GLY A 134 -12.70 8.34 -9.10
CA GLY A 134 -13.17 9.63 -9.60
C GLY A 134 -14.25 10.27 -8.76
N GLU A 135 -15.25 9.49 -8.34
CA GLU A 135 -16.36 9.94 -7.47
C GLU A 135 -15.85 10.39 -6.10
N LEU A 136 -14.95 9.61 -5.49
CA LEU A 136 -14.32 9.98 -4.21
C LEU A 136 -13.53 11.29 -4.32
N THR A 137 -12.80 11.47 -5.43
CA THR A 137 -12.05 12.71 -5.67
C THR A 137 -12.98 13.90 -5.91
N ALA A 138 -14.07 13.70 -6.66
CA ALA A 138 -15.04 14.75 -6.94
C ALA A 138 -15.85 15.16 -5.69
N ALA A 139 -16.16 14.20 -4.81
CA ALA A 139 -16.82 14.47 -3.53
C ALA A 139 -15.98 15.39 -2.62
N ASP A 140 -14.65 15.34 -2.74
CA ASP A 140 -13.71 16.22 -2.03
C ASP A 140 -13.57 17.62 -2.68
N GLY A 141 -14.34 17.92 -3.74
CA GLY A 141 -14.26 19.20 -4.46
C GLY A 141 -13.11 19.30 -5.47
N ASP A 142 -12.34 18.23 -5.68
CA ASP A 142 -11.28 18.17 -6.67
C ASP A 142 -11.84 17.92 -8.07
N ARG A 143 -11.30 18.64 -9.07
CA ARG A 143 -11.63 18.35 -10.48
C ARG A 143 -10.96 17.06 -10.91
N LEU A 144 -11.76 16.14 -11.45
CA LEU A 144 -11.29 14.97 -12.16
C LEU A 144 -10.41 15.39 -13.35
N GLY A 145 -9.17 14.89 -13.35
CA GLY A 145 -8.24 15.07 -14.49
C GLY A 145 -8.47 14.06 -15.62
N TYR A 146 -9.46 13.18 -15.50
CA TYR A 146 -9.75 12.13 -16.47
C TYR A 146 -11.23 11.74 -16.48
N ASP A 147 -11.70 11.19 -17.60
CA ASP A 147 -12.98 10.51 -17.72
C ASP A 147 -12.79 8.99 -17.52
N PRO A 148 -13.53 8.34 -16.59
CA PRO A 148 -13.36 6.91 -16.33
C PRO A 148 -13.59 6.01 -17.55
N GLY A 149 -14.57 6.34 -18.40
CA GLY A 149 -14.90 5.55 -19.59
C GLY A 149 -13.80 5.61 -20.65
N VAL A 150 -13.32 6.82 -20.96
CA VAL A 150 -12.19 7.03 -21.88
C VAL A 150 -10.94 6.32 -21.37
N LEU A 151 -10.67 6.41 -20.06
CA LEU A 151 -9.49 5.80 -19.47
C LEU A 151 -9.53 4.27 -19.53
N THR A 152 -10.69 3.66 -19.24
CA THR A 152 -10.89 2.21 -19.41
C THR A 152 -10.74 1.79 -20.86
N ALA A 153 -11.36 2.53 -21.80
CA ALA A 153 -11.27 2.22 -23.22
C ALA A 153 -9.80 2.26 -23.70
N LEU A 154 -9.05 3.30 -23.31
CA LEU A 154 -7.64 3.43 -23.67
C LEU A 154 -6.78 2.29 -23.07
N PHE A 155 -7.02 1.96 -21.80
CA PHE A 155 -6.33 0.86 -21.11
C PHE A 155 -6.48 -0.46 -21.86
N PHE A 156 -7.72 -0.88 -22.12
CA PHE A 156 -7.97 -2.15 -22.80
C PHE A 156 -7.64 -2.12 -24.28
N SER A 157 -7.68 -0.95 -24.94
CA SER A 157 -7.24 -0.82 -26.33
C SER A 157 -5.73 -1.07 -26.45
N LEU A 158 -4.91 -0.51 -25.55
CA LEU A 158 -3.46 -0.77 -25.53
C LEU A 158 -3.14 -2.24 -25.27
N VAL A 159 -3.83 -2.85 -24.30
CA VAL A 159 -3.68 -4.28 -24.00
C VAL A 159 -4.11 -5.12 -25.21
N ALA A 160 -5.26 -4.83 -25.82
CA ALA A 160 -5.78 -5.58 -26.96
C ALA A 160 -4.86 -5.45 -28.18
N VAL A 161 -4.42 -4.25 -28.54
CA VAL A 161 -3.49 -4.02 -29.66
C VAL A 161 -2.17 -4.73 -29.42
N GLY A 162 -1.61 -4.62 -28.20
CA GLY A 162 -0.37 -5.28 -27.84
C GLY A 162 -0.45 -6.81 -28.00
N ASN A 163 -1.57 -7.42 -27.60
CA ASN A 163 -1.74 -8.87 -27.73
C ASN A 163 -2.12 -9.31 -29.15
N LEU A 164 -3.06 -8.62 -29.80
CA LEU A 164 -3.60 -9.01 -31.12
C LEU A 164 -2.55 -8.96 -32.23
N PHE A 165 -1.63 -7.98 -32.17
CA PHE A 165 -0.57 -7.81 -33.16
C PHE A 165 0.77 -8.39 -32.70
N ALA A 166 0.80 -9.17 -31.61
CA ALA A 166 2.03 -9.67 -30.98
C ALA A 166 3.05 -8.57 -30.60
N LEU A 167 2.57 -7.33 -30.47
CA LEU A 167 3.32 -6.17 -29.98
C LEU A 167 3.24 -6.11 -28.45
N TRP A 168 3.55 -7.22 -27.77
CA TRP A 168 3.33 -7.36 -26.33
C TRP A 168 3.94 -6.22 -25.48
N PRO A 169 5.09 -5.57 -25.83
CA PRO A 169 5.58 -4.43 -25.05
C PRO A 169 4.65 -3.21 -25.07
N VAL A 170 3.82 -3.04 -26.12
CA VAL A 170 2.82 -1.96 -26.19
C VAL A 170 1.79 -2.09 -25.07
N SER A 171 1.49 -3.31 -24.64
CA SER A 171 0.56 -3.53 -23.51
C SER A 171 1.09 -2.96 -22.19
N LEU A 172 2.41 -2.78 -22.03
CA LEU A 172 3.01 -2.18 -20.85
C LEU A 172 2.73 -0.67 -20.75
N LEU A 173 2.42 -0.01 -21.87
CA LEU A 173 2.01 1.40 -21.88
C LEU A 173 0.67 1.62 -21.15
N ALA A 174 -0.11 0.56 -20.93
CA ALA A 174 -1.32 0.61 -20.12
C ALA A 174 -1.02 1.08 -18.67
N ALA A 175 0.21 0.91 -18.18
CA ALA A 175 0.65 1.48 -16.90
C ALA A 175 0.54 3.01 -16.88
N LEU A 176 0.91 3.69 -17.97
CA LEU A 176 0.85 5.16 -18.09
C LEU A 176 -0.58 5.67 -18.00
N VAL A 177 -1.54 4.90 -18.54
CA VAL A 177 -2.97 5.20 -18.47
C VAL A 177 -3.47 5.23 -17.03
N THR A 178 -2.86 4.47 -16.12
CA THR A 178 -3.26 4.45 -14.70
C THR A 178 -2.64 5.56 -13.85
N VAL A 179 -1.67 6.32 -14.37
CA VAL A 179 -0.98 7.39 -13.63
C VAL A 179 -1.94 8.48 -13.11
N PRO A 180 -2.94 8.96 -13.87
CA PRO A 180 -3.92 9.92 -13.35
C PRO A 180 -4.75 9.35 -12.18
N VAL A 181 -5.09 8.06 -12.23
CA VAL A 181 -5.83 7.36 -11.15
C VAL A 181 -4.96 7.23 -9.91
N GLN A 182 -3.70 6.81 -10.06
CA GLN A 182 -2.76 6.75 -8.95
C GLN A 182 -2.54 8.13 -8.32
N SER A 183 -2.44 9.17 -9.14
CA SER A 183 -2.32 10.54 -8.65
C SER A 183 -3.56 10.99 -7.87
N ALA A 184 -4.76 10.58 -8.31
CA ALA A 184 -6.00 10.83 -7.58
C ALA A 184 -6.05 10.07 -6.24
N LEU A 185 -5.69 8.79 -6.23
CA LEU A 185 -5.56 8.00 -5.00
C LEU A 185 -4.56 8.63 -4.02
N ASN A 186 -3.41 9.10 -4.50
CA ASN A 186 -2.43 9.77 -3.66
C ASN A 186 -2.99 11.06 -3.02
N ARG A 187 -3.84 11.82 -3.72
CA ARG A 187 -4.50 13.00 -3.14
C ARG A 187 -5.49 12.61 -2.05
N ILE A 188 -6.27 11.54 -2.27
CA ILE A 188 -7.17 11.00 -1.24
C ILE A 188 -6.37 10.60 0.00
N TRP A 189 -5.25 9.89 -0.16
CA TRP A 189 -4.40 9.47 0.95
C TRP A 189 -3.70 10.63 1.65
N ALA A 190 -3.18 11.60 0.90
CA ALA A 190 -2.55 12.79 1.47
C ALA A 190 -3.51 13.56 2.39
N ARG A 191 -4.81 13.57 2.10
CA ARG A 191 -5.84 14.19 2.95
C ARG A 191 -6.20 13.36 4.17
N ARG A 192 -6.22 12.02 4.05
CA ARG A 192 -6.64 11.11 5.14
C ARG A 192 -5.52 10.80 6.12
N GLU A 193 -4.28 10.77 5.65
CA GLU A 193 -3.09 10.37 6.39
C GLU A 193 -2.10 11.54 6.50
N ASP A 194 -2.64 12.73 6.82
CA ASP A 194 -1.87 13.96 6.91
C ASP A 194 -0.64 13.79 7.82
N GLY A 195 0.50 14.29 7.35
CA GLY A 195 1.79 14.18 8.04
C GLY A 195 2.57 12.87 7.83
N LEU A 196 2.03 11.84 7.17
CA LEU A 196 2.80 10.64 6.82
C LEU A 196 3.52 10.80 5.47
N PRO A 197 4.85 10.58 5.40
CA PRO A 197 5.57 10.65 4.13
C PRO A 197 5.16 9.50 3.21
N VAL A 198 5.10 9.76 1.91
CA VAL A 198 4.97 8.70 0.90
C VAL A 198 6.30 7.98 0.79
N ARG A 199 6.27 6.65 0.66
CA ARG A 199 7.47 5.84 0.58
C ARG A 199 8.20 6.04 -0.75
N GLU A 200 9.46 6.49 -0.68
CA GLU A 200 10.33 6.72 -1.84
C GLU A 200 11.25 5.54 -2.17
N SER A 201 11.42 4.58 -1.26
CA SER A 201 12.27 3.40 -1.47
C SER A 201 11.43 2.14 -1.75
N PHE A 202 11.97 1.25 -2.57
CA PHE A 202 11.43 -0.11 -2.75
C PHE A 202 11.73 -0.98 -1.53
N GLU A 203 10.78 -1.85 -1.16
CA GLU A 203 11.06 -2.89 -0.18
C GLU A 203 11.85 -4.05 -0.80
N MET A 204 12.64 -4.74 0.01
CA MET A 204 13.50 -5.84 -0.46
C MET A 204 12.72 -6.93 -1.22
N TYR A 205 11.47 -7.21 -0.83
CA TYR A 205 10.64 -8.16 -1.55
C TYR A 205 10.16 -7.63 -2.90
N GLU A 206 9.92 -6.32 -3.03
CA GLU A 206 9.54 -5.69 -4.30
C GLU A 206 10.71 -5.81 -5.29
N VAL A 207 11.93 -5.56 -4.80
CA VAL A 207 13.16 -5.76 -5.57
C VAL A 207 13.34 -7.22 -5.98
N ALA A 208 13.10 -8.17 -5.07
CA ALA A 208 13.20 -9.60 -5.38
C ALA A 208 12.20 -10.03 -6.46
N ILE A 209 10.96 -9.55 -6.40
CA ILE A 209 9.93 -9.82 -7.41
C ILE A 209 10.30 -9.18 -8.76
N MET A 210 10.82 -7.95 -8.76
CA MET A 210 11.33 -7.29 -9.96
C MET A 210 12.46 -8.08 -10.62
N MET A 211 13.43 -8.58 -9.82
CA MET A 211 14.53 -9.39 -10.32
C MET A 211 14.06 -10.72 -10.89
N ALA A 212 13.13 -11.40 -10.20
CA ALA A 212 12.54 -12.65 -10.69
C ALA A 212 11.75 -12.44 -11.99
N GLY A 213 10.94 -11.38 -12.06
CA GLY A 213 10.21 -10.98 -13.26
C GLY A 213 11.14 -10.74 -14.44
N LEU A 214 12.18 -9.91 -14.24
CA LEU A 214 13.18 -9.61 -15.27
C LEU A 214 13.91 -10.86 -15.79
N LEU A 215 14.32 -11.77 -14.89
CA LEU A 215 15.00 -13.01 -15.26
C LEU A 215 14.10 -13.93 -16.09
N LEU A 216 12.81 -14.04 -15.73
CA LEU A 216 11.83 -14.79 -16.53
C LEU A 216 11.66 -14.20 -17.93
N THR A 217 11.65 -12.87 -18.05
CA THR A 217 11.56 -12.18 -19.36
C THR A 217 12.76 -12.49 -20.24
N LEU A 218 13.97 -12.33 -19.69
CA LEU A 218 15.21 -12.57 -20.43
C LEU A 218 15.33 -14.05 -20.83
N GLY A 219 14.93 -14.97 -19.94
CA GLY A 219 14.87 -16.40 -20.24
C GLY A 219 13.86 -16.74 -21.34
N GLY A 220 12.67 -16.14 -21.31
CA GLY A 220 11.64 -16.33 -22.34
C GLY A 220 12.06 -15.78 -23.70
N LEU A 221 12.67 -14.59 -23.74
CA LEU A 221 13.19 -13.99 -24.98
C LEU A 221 14.37 -14.78 -25.57
N ALA A 222 15.21 -15.39 -24.73
CA ALA A 222 16.31 -16.23 -25.19
C ALA A 222 15.85 -17.62 -25.71
N ALA A 223 14.61 -18.02 -25.39
CA ALA A 223 14.02 -19.30 -25.80
C ALA A 223 13.12 -19.21 -27.05
N MET A 224 12.89 -18.00 -27.57
CA MET A 224 12.19 -17.70 -28.82
C MET A 224 13.18 -17.54 -29.97
#